data_AF-A0A4Y9J2H7-F1
#
_entry.id   AF-A0A4Y9J2H7-F1
#
_cell.length_a   1.000
_cell.length_b   1.000
_cell.length_c   1.000
_cell.angle_alpha   90.00
_cell.angle_beta   90.00
_cell.angle_gamma   90.00
#
_symmetry.space_group_name_H-M   'P 1'
#
loop_
_entity.id
_entity.type
_entity.pdbx_description
1 polymer ?
#
loop_
_entity_poly.entity_id
_entity_poly.type
_entity_poly.pdbx_seq_one_letter_code
_entity_poly.pdbx_strand_id
1 'polypeptide(L)'
;MRVVKMRSIVTCILLSIVTCGIYALMWMAKLHNDVARINGEVENGGTVVALSLLTCGIYGVYWAYTMGERIQRFSGKNDGLLYAILTLFGLNILTLCMVQNELNRFSRA
;
A
#
# COMPACT_ATOMS: atom_id res chain seq x y z
N MET A 1 21.40 -4.69 -3.88
CA MET A 1 20.46 -5.65 -3.26
C MET A 1 19.05 -5.24 -3.68
N ARG A 2 18.28 -6.06 -4.42
CA ARG A 2 16.91 -5.65 -4.82
C ARG A 2 16.01 -5.72 -3.58
N VAL A 3 15.88 -4.58 -2.88
CA VAL A 3 15.20 -4.47 -1.58
C VAL A 3 13.69 -4.77 -1.68
N VAL A 4 13.11 -4.58 -2.86
CA VAL A 4 11.67 -4.70 -3.13
C VAL A 4 11.39 -5.59 -4.35
N LYS A 5 10.36 -6.44 -4.25
CA LYS A 5 9.95 -7.35 -5.34
C LYS A 5 9.02 -6.59 -6.30
N MET A 6 9.40 -6.47 -7.57
CA MET A 6 8.49 -5.94 -8.60
C MET A 6 7.26 -6.85 -8.70
N ARG A 7 6.07 -6.23 -8.66
CA ARG A 7 4.79 -6.94 -8.85
C ARG A 7 4.01 -6.28 -9.97
N SER A 8 3.42 -7.12 -10.82
CA SER A 8 2.46 -6.64 -11.81
C SER A 8 1.19 -6.17 -11.10
N ILE A 9 0.84 -4.91 -11.31
CA ILE A 9 -0.39 -4.30 -10.77
C ILE A 9 -1.60 -5.06 -11.28
N VAL A 10 -1.59 -5.46 -12.56
CA VAL A 10 -2.67 -6.23 -13.21
C VAL A 10 -2.92 -7.55 -12.50
N THR A 11 -1.85 -8.30 -12.17
CA THR A 11 -1.97 -9.57 -11.46
C THR A 11 -2.51 -9.37 -10.04
N CYS A 12 -2.14 -8.27 -9.36
CA CYS A 12 -2.63 -7.97 -8.02
C CYS A 12 -4.12 -7.60 -8.01
N ILE A 13 -4.58 -6.84 -9.01
CA ILE A 13 -6.01 -6.53 -9.20
C ILE A 13 -6.78 -7.82 -9.47
N LEU A 14 -6.30 -8.66 -10.40
CA LEU A 14 -6.99 -9.90 -10.76
C LEU A 14 -7.13 -10.83 -9.55
N LEU A 15 -6.06 -11.01 -8.77
CA LEU A 15 -6.16 -11.80 -7.53
C LEU A 15 -7.10 -11.18 -6.51
N SER A 16 -7.15 -9.85 -6.41
CA SER A 16 -8.08 -9.17 -5.49
C SER A 16 -9.53 -9.43 -5.88
N ILE A 17 -9.85 -9.46 -7.18
CA ILE A 17 -11.20 -9.78 -7.66
C ILE A 17 -11.52 -11.27 -7.42
N VAL A 18 -10.61 -12.17 -7.79
CA VAL A 18 -10.81 -13.63 -7.66
C VAL A 18 -10.96 -14.06 -6.19
N THR A 19 -10.29 -13.38 -5.26
CA THR A 19 -10.34 -13.68 -3.82
C THR A 19 -11.36 -12.84 -3.05
N CYS A 20 -12.30 -12.18 -3.74
CA CYS A 20 -13.32 -11.32 -3.13
C CYS A 20 -12.74 -10.26 -2.18
N GLY A 21 -11.61 -9.65 -2.54
CA GLY A 21 -10.95 -8.60 -1.77
C GLY A 21 -10.00 -9.08 -0.67
N ILE A 22 -9.96 -10.38 -0.34
CA ILE A 22 -9.06 -10.92 0.70
C ILE A 22 -7.59 -10.70 0.32
N TYR A 23 -7.24 -10.91 -0.95
CA TYR A 23 -5.88 -10.65 -1.41
C TYR A 23 -5.49 -9.17 -1.33
N ALA A 24 -6.44 -8.23 -1.43
CA ALA A 24 -6.14 -6.80 -1.32
C ALA A 24 -5.57 -6.46 0.07
N LEU A 25 -6.06 -7.11 1.13
CA LEU A 25 -5.53 -6.98 2.49
C LEU A 25 -4.09 -7.51 2.60
N MET A 26 -3.85 -8.71 2.06
CA MET A 26 -2.50 -9.29 2.03
C MET A 26 -1.53 -8.45 1.19
N TRP A 27 -2.02 -7.82 0.13
CA TRP A 27 -1.26 -6.91 -0.70
C TRP A 27 -0.90 -5.62 0.05
N MET A 28 -1.85 -5.03 0.78
CA MET A 28 -1.63 -3.88 1.67
C MET A 28 -0.51 -4.13 2.68
N ALA A 29 -0.53 -5.27 3.38
CA ALA A 29 0.54 -5.65 4.31
C ALA A 29 1.91 -5.74 3.64
N LYS A 30 1.96 -6.34 2.44
CA LYS A 30 3.22 -6.47 1.68
C LYS A 30 3.75 -5.10 1.24
N LEU A 31 2.89 -4.22 0.73
CA LEU A 31 3.28 -2.87 0.32
C LEU A 31 3.80 -2.05 1.50
N HIS A 32 3.14 -2.14 2.65
CA HIS A 32 3.59 -1.49 3.87
C HIS A 32 4.99 -1.95 4.29
N ASN A 33 5.21 -3.27 4.34
CA ASN A 33 6.52 -3.84 4.65
C ASN A 33 7.60 -3.43 3.65
N ASP A 34 7.26 -3.38 2.36
CA ASP A 34 8.19 -2.99 1.30
C ASP A 34 8.62 -1.52 1.45
N VAL A 35 7.68 -0.60 1.77
CA VAL A 35 7.98 0.82 2.05
C VAL A 35 8.76 1.00 3.35
N ALA A 36 8.34 0.32 4.44
CA ALA A 36 9.03 0.38 5.72
C ALA A 36 10.50 -0.07 5.55
N ARG A 37 10.74 -1.13 4.78
CA ARG A 37 12.09 -1.62 4.48
C ARG A 37 12.93 -0.61 3.69
N ILE A 38 12.35 0.10 2.71
CA ILE A 38 13.07 1.17 1.99
C ILE A 38 13.46 2.29 2.97
N ASN A 39 12.56 2.64 3.89
CA ASN A 39 12.77 3.72 4.86
C ASN A 39 13.63 3.30 6.07
N GLY A 40 14.06 2.04 6.17
CA GLY A 40 14.80 1.53 7.32
C GLY A 40 13.96 1.36 8.60
N GLU A 41 12.63 1.30 8.48
CA GLU A 41 11.68 1.18 9.57
C GLU A 41 11.40 -0.30 9.91
N VAL A 42 11.30 -0.62 11.20
CA VAL A 42 10.92 -1.95 11.70
C VAL A 42 9.43 -1.95 12.01
N GLU A 43 8.61 -1.92 10.97
CA GLU A 43 7.15 -1.97 11.09
C GLU A 43 6.56 -3.21 10.42
N ASN A 44 5.41 -3.66 10.95
CA ASN A 44 4.76 -4.88 10.52
C ASN A 44 3.40 -4.58 9.88
N GLY A 45 3.29 -4.86 8.58
CA GLY A 45 2.07 -4.72 7.80
C GLY A 45 0.95 -5.65 8.25
N GLY A 46 1.25 -6.70 9.02
CA GLY A 46 0.23 -7.52 9.67
C GLY A 46 -0.61 -6.73 10.68
N THR A 47 0.01 -5.79 11.40
CA THR A 47 -0.69 -4.92 12.36
C THR A 47 -1.64 -3.97 11.64
N VAL A 48 -1.22 -3.44 10.48
CA VAL A 48 -2.07 -2.58 9.64
C VAL A 48 -3.32 -3.32 9.19
N VAL A 49 -3.17 -4.55 8.68
CA VAL A 49 -4.31 -5.35 8.21
C VAL A 49 -5.24 -5.71 9.37
N ALA A 50 -4.71 -6.09 10.53
CA ALA A 50 -5.51 -6.39 11.71
C ALA A 50 -6.32 -5.17 12.15
N LEU A 51 -5.71 -3.99 12.20
CA LEU A 51 -6.39 -2.74 12.55
C LEU A 51 -7.40 -2.32 11.49
N SER A 52 -7.08 -2.46 10.20
CA SER A 52 -8.04 -2.19 9.12
C SER A 52 -9.25 -3.13 9.17
N LEU A 53 -9.08 -4.39 9.56
CA LEU A 53 -10.20 -5.32 9.71
C LEU A 53 -11.02 -5.01 10.97
N LEU A 54 -10.35 -4.75 12.10
CA LEU A 54 -10.99 -4.44 13.38
C LEU A 54 -11.81 -3.13 13.35
N THR A 55 -11.34 -2.14 12.59
CA THR A 55 -11.99 -0.83 12.44
C THR A 55 -12.92 -0.75 11.22
N CYS A 56 -13.27 -1.88 10.62
CA CYS A 56 -14.13 -1.95 9.42
C CYS A 56 -13.65 -1.04 8.28
N GLY A 57 -12.34 -0.94 8.07
CA GLY A 57 -11.72 -0.17 7.00
C GLY A 57 -11.40 1.29 7.33
N ILE A 58 -11.85 1.83 8.48
CA ILE A 58 -11.57 3.23 8.87
C ILE A 58 -10.07 3.45 9.05
N TYR A 59 -9.38 2.52 9.72
CA TYR A 59 -7.92 2.57 9.86
C TYR A 59 -7.22 2.50 8.49
N GLY A 60 -7.84 1.88 7.48
CA GLY A 60 -7.30 1.86 6.12
C GLY A 60 -7.16 3.26 5.51
N VAL A 61 -8.08 4.18 5.83
CA VAL A 61 -8.01 5.58 5.38
C VAL A 61 -6.84 6.31 6.05
N TYR A 62 -6.67 6.13 7.36
CA TYR A 62 -5.52 6.68 8.09
C TYR A 62 -4.19 6.12 7.58
N TRP A 63 -4.14 4.82 7.33
CA TRP A 63 -2.98 4.18 6.72
C TRP A 63 -2.68 4.76 5.34
N ALA A 64 -3.70 4.96 4.49
CA ALA A 64 -3.52 5.52 3.16
C ALA A 64 -2.89 6.92 3.19
N TYR A 65 -3.32 7.77 4.13
CA TYR A 65 -2.71 9.09 4.35
C TYR A 65 -1.23 8.99 4.75
N THR A 66 -0.94 8.27 5.84
CA THR A 66 0.43 8.14 6.38
C THR A 66 1.38 7.41 5.43
N MET A 67 0.86 6.53 4.57
CA MET A 67 1.64 5.85 3.54
C MET A 67 2.16 6.82 2.47
N GLY A 68 1.41 7.87 2.14
CA GLY A 68 1.87 8.91 1.21
C GLY A 68 3.06 9.70 1.76
N GLU A 69 3.05 10.03 3.04
CA GLU A 69 4.18 10.69 3.72
C GLU A 69 5.42 9.80 3.76
N ARG A 70 5.24 8.48 3.93
CA ARG A 70 6.34 7.50 3.90
C ARG A 70 6.94 7.34 2.51
N ILE A 71 6.10 7.39 1.47
CA ILE A 71 6.55 7.32 0.08
C ILE A 71 7.30 8.58 -0.33
N GLN A 72 6.89 9.74 0.17
CA GLN A 72 7.57 11.02 -0.09
C GLN A 72 9.06 10.97 0.23
N ARG A 73 9.47 10.19 1.26
CA ARG A 73 10.88 10.07 1.67
C ARG A 73 11.82 9.53 0.60
N PHE A 74 11.33 8.67 -0.29
CA PHE A 74 12.15 8.09 -1.36
C PHE A 74 11.68 8.50 -2.77
N SER A 75 10.42 8.90 -2.92
CA SER A 75 9.86 9.33 -4.21
C SER A 75 9.92 10.84 -4.43
N GLY A 76 10.04 11.65 -3.37
CA GLY A 76 9.89 13.11 -3.44
C GLY A 76 8.46 13.60 -3.72
N LYS A 77 7.47 12.70 -3.86
CA LYS A 77 6.07 13.02 -4.13
C LYS A 77 5.19 12.63 -2.94
N ASN A 78 4.31 13.52 -2.49
CA ASN A 78 3.33 13.25 -1.45
C ASN A 78 1.92 13.17 -2.03
N ASP A 79 1.42 11.95 -2.17
CA ASP A 79 0.04 11.67 -2.61
C ASP A 79 -0.85 11.21 -1.43
N GLY A 80 -0.46 11.45 -0.18
CA GLY A 80 -1.15 10.95 1.01
C GLY A 80 -2.61 11.40 1.12
N LEU A 81 -2.88 12.67 0.86
CA LEU A 81 -4.26 13.19 0.82
C LEU A 81 -5.10 12.51 -0.28
N LEU A 82 -4.50 12.31 -1.46
CA LEU A 82 -5.15 11.63 -2.57
C LEU A 82 -5.48 10.18 -2.20
N TYR A 83 -4.52 9.45 -1.63
CA TYR A 83 -4.70 8.09 -1.14
C TYR A 83 -5.81 7.98 -0.09
N ALA A 84 -5.88 8.92 0.84
CA ALA A 84 -6.92 8.97 1.85
C ALA A 84 -8.31 9.16 1.23
N ILE A 85 -8.45 10.13 0.32
CA ILE A 85 -9.72 10.42 -0.36
C ILE A 85 -10.18 9.20 -1.17
N LEU A 86 -9.31 8.57 -1.97
CA LEU A 86 -9.68 7.38 -2.73
C LEU A 86 -10.14 6.25 -1.82
N THR A 87 -9.42 6.01 -0.72
CA THR A 87 -9.75 4.93 0.22
C THR A 87 -11.08 5.21 0.94
N LEU A 88 -11.37 6.48 1.26
CA LEU A 88 -12.63 6.89 1.88
C LEU A 88 -13.86 6.60 0.99
N PHE A 89 -13.72 6.75 -0.33
CA PHE A 89 -14.77 6.40 -1.31
C PHE A 89 -14.82 4.91 -1.67
N GLY A 90 -14.12 4.04 -0.92
CA GLY A 90 -14.07 2.60 -1.19
C GLY A 90 -13.15 2.21 -2.35
N LEU A 91 -12.39 3.15 -2.91
CA LEU A 91 -11.44 2.92 -4.01
C LEU A 91 -10.05 2.49 -3.50
N ASN A 92 -10.00 1.71 -2.42
CA ASN A 92 -8.74 1.26 -1.79
C ASN A 92 -7.82 0.53 -2.79
N ILE A 93 -8.39 -0.25 -3.73
CA ILE A 93 -7.61 -0.93 -4.77
C ILE A 93 -6.76 0.04 -5.58
N LEU A 94 -7.29 1.22 -5.93
CA LEU A 94 -6.54 2.23 -6.68
C LEU A 94 -5.38 2.79 -5.86
N THR A 95 -5.59 3.04 -4.57
CA THR A 95 -4.53 3.42 -3.64
C THR A 95 -3.40 2.38 -3.62
N LEU A 96 -3.73 1.09 -3.50
CA LEU A 96 -2.75 0.00 -3.52
C LEU A 96 -1.98 -0.06 -4.86
N CYS A 97 -2.68 0.16 -5.99
CA CYS A 97 -2.05 0.24 -7.32
C CYS A 97 -1.04 1.39 -7.41
N MET A 98 -1.40 2.57 -6.90
CA MET A 98 -0.50 3.74 -6.91
C MET A 98 0.74 3.48 -6.07
N VAL A 99 0.57 2.99 -4.84
CA VAL A 99 1.69 2.61 -3.95
C VAL A 99 2.60 1.57 -4.62
N GLN A 100 2.03 0.55 -5.27
CA GLN A 100 2.81 -0.45 -6.00
C GLN A 100 3.55 0.16 -7.20
N ASN A 101 2.96 1.14 -7.90
CA ASN A 101 3.60 1.84 -9.00
C ASN A 101 4.82 2.65 -8.51
N GLU A 102 4.70 3.32 -7.38
CA GLU A 102 5.78 4.06 -6.73
C GLU A 102 6.95 3.13 -6.36
N LEU A 103 6.64 1.99 -5.72
CA LEU A 103 7.64 0.95 -5.41
C LEU A 103 8.30 0.38 -6.68
N ASN A 104 7.51 0.13 -7.74
CA ASN A 104 8.02 -0.37 -9.01
C ASN A 104 8.87 0.68 -9.75
N ARG A 105 8.63 1.97 -9.53
CA ARG A 105 9.46 3.05 -10.08
C ARG A 105 10.78 3.13 -9.32
N PHE A 106 10.73 3.10 -7.98
CA PHE A 106 11.92 3.07 -7.14
C PHE A 106 12.81 1.85 -7.42
N SER A 107 12.23 0.67 -7.63
CA SER A 107 12.99 -0.54 -7.97
C SER A 107 13.60 -0.54 -9.39
N ARG A 108 13.18 0.38 -10.27
CA ARG A 108 13.70 0.51 -11.64
C ARG A 108 14.76 1.61 -11.78
N ALA A 109 14.79 2.57 -10.86
CA ALA A 109 15.83 3.58 -10.73
C ALA A 109 17.13 2.95 -10.19
#